data_AF-A0A9X3IZU5-F1
#
_entry.id   AF-A0A9X3IZU5-F1
#
_cell.length_a   1.000
_cell.length_b   1.000
_cell.length_c   1.000
_cell.angle_alpha   90.00
_cell.angle_beta   90.00
_cell.angle_gamma   90.00
#
_symmetry.space_group_name_H-M   'P 1'
#
loop_
_entity.id
_entity.type
_entity.pdbx_description
1 polymer ?
#
loop_
_entity_poly.entity_id
_entity_poly.type
_entity_poly.pdbx_seq_one_letter_code
_entity_poly.pdbx_strand_id
1 'polypeptide(L)'
;MIDETKKPNEDDFPKLPPDLLSSGEKQIVSLFSHIYLSGAQSYFVIIDEPELSISVPWQQRFLQDLIETQLCTGLIAVTHSPFIFENELSAFTLPVSLVSRPAKAATPERLPEKERPKGKRKGRR
;
A
#
# COMPACT_ATOMS: atom_id res chain seq x y z
N MET A 1 13.36 42.15 -26.53
CA MET A 1 12.91 42.59 -25.20
C MET A 1 11.63 41.84 -24.90
N ILE A 2 11.72 40.80 -24.08
CA ILE A 2 10.57 40.02 -23.62
C ILE A 2 10.07 40.77 -22.39
N ASP A 3 8.82 41.20 -22.41
CA ASP A 3 8.21 41.94 -21.31
C ASP A 3 7.85 40.95 -20.19
N GLU A 4 8.63 40.97 -19.11
CA GLU A 4 8.46 40.08 -17.94
C GLU A 4 7.28 40.46 -17.03
N THR A 5 6.42 41.41 -17.42
CA THR A 5 5.30 41.89 -16.59
C THR A 5 3.91 41.38 -16.97
N LYS A 6 3.78 40.59 -18.04
CA LYS A 6 2.48 40.04 -18.44
C LYS A 6 2.15 38.77 -17.66
N LYS A 7 1.34 38.89 -16.59
CA LYS A 7 0.70 37.73 -15.97
C LYS A 7 -0.10 36.97 -17.04
N PRO A 8 0.08 35.65 -17.19
CA PRO A 8 -0.71 34.87 -18.14
C PRO A 8 -2.19 34.97 -17.75
N ASN A 9 -3.05 35.24 -18.72
CA ASN A 9 -4.50 35.18 -18.50
C ASN A 9 -4.90 33.71 -18.28
N GLU A 10 -6.00 33.42 -17.56
CA GLU A 10 -6.48 32.04 -17.41
C GLU A 10 -6.76 31.36 -18.76
N ASP A 11 -7.08 32.15 -19.79
CA ASP A 11 -7.27 31.70 -21.18
C ASP A 11 -5.96 31.51 -21.97
N ASP A 12 -4.78 31.89 -21.44
CA ASP A 12 -3.49 31.63 -22.08
C ASP A 12 -3.03 30.17 -21.89
N PHE A 13 -3.68 29.41 -21.01
CA PHE A 13 -3.42 27.98 -20.85
C PHE A 13 -4.29 27.17 -21.82
N PRO A 14 -3.68 26.40 -22.75
CA PRO A 14 -4.46 25.51 -23.59
C PRO A 14 -5.20 24.51 -22.71
N LYS A 15 -6.53 24.52 -22.79
CA LYS A 15 -7.38 23.53 -22.11
C LYS A 15 -6.94 22.15 -22.60
N LEU A 16 -6.46 21.31 -21.69
CA LEU A 16 -6.07 19.94 -21.98
C LEU A 16 -7.35 19.07 -22.02
N PRO A 17 -7.83 18.64 -23.20
CA PRO A 17 -8.96 17.73 -23.25
C PRO A 17 -8.62 16.39 -22.58
N PRO A 18 -9.56 15.78 -21.83
CA PRO A 18 -9.34 14.51 -21.15
C PRO A 18 -8.87 13.39 -22.09
N ASP A 19 -9.27 13.45 -23.37
CA ASP A 19 -8.93 12.43 -24.37
C ASP A 19 -7.44 12.34 -24.68
N LEU A 20 -6.66 13.40 -24.39
CA LEU A 20 -5.20 13.39 -24.56
C LEU A 20 -4.46 12.69 -23.43
N LEU A 21 -5.12 12.41 -22.31
CA LEU A 21 -4.50 11.66 -21.21
C LEU A 21 -4.42 10.17 -21.59
N SER A 22 -3.30 9.55 -21.27
CA SER A 22 -3.16 8.09 -21.28
C SER A 22 -4.17 7.45 -20.33
N SER A 23 -4.47 6.16 -20.53
CA SER A 23 -5.35 5.42 -19.62
C SER A 23 -4.82 5.42 -18.18
N GLY A 24 -3.51 5.29 -17.99
CA GLY A 24 -2.88 5.34 -16.67
C GLY A 24 -3.02 6.71 -16.01
N GLU A 25 -2.76 7.80 -16.74
CA GLU A 25 -2.95 9.16 -16.22
C GLU A 25 -4.41 9.42 -15.84
N LYS A 26 -5.38 8.95 -16.64
CA LYS A 26 -6.81 9.03 -16.32
C LYS A 26 -7.14 8.30 -15.03
N GLN A 27 -6.58 7.11 -14.83
CA GLN A 27 -6.77 6.33 -13.60
C GLN A 27 -6.21 7.07 -12.38
N ILE A 28 -5.00 7.61 -12.47
CA ILE A 28 -4.37 8.40 -11.40
C ILE A 28 -5.24 9.62 -11.08
N VAL A 29 -5.61 10.42 -12.08
CA VAL A 29 -6.45 11.61 -11.88
C VAL A 29 -7.79 11.24 -11.25
N SER A 30 -8.41 10.15 -11.70
CA SER A 30 -9.68 9.67 -11.14
C SER A 30 -9.53 9.26 -9.67
N LEU A 31 -8.45 8.56 -9.32
CA LEU A 31 -8.18 8.10 -7.96
C LEU A 31 -7.97 9.27 -7.01
N PHE A 32 -7.08 10.20 -7.35
CA PHE A 32 -6.83 11.39 -6.53
C PHE A 32 -8.08 12.28 -6.44
N SER A 33 -8.81 12.47 -7.54
CA SER A 33 -10.08 13.20 -7.51
C SER A 33 -11.07 12.56 -6.53
N HIS A 34 -11.15 11.23 -6.52
CA HIS A 34 -11.99 10.51 -5.57
C HIS A 34 -11.54 10.72 -4.13
N ILE A 35 -10.25 10.57 -3.84
CA ILE A 35 -9.70 10.75 -2.48
C ILE A 35 -9.97 12.16 -1.96
N TYR A 36 -9.77 13.20 -2.78
CA TYR A 36 -9.91 14.59 -2.33
C TYR A 36 -11.35 15.11 -2.31
N LEU A 37 -12.23 14.68 -3.21
CA LEU A 37 -13.55 15.31 -3.40
C LEU A 37 -14.72 14.55 -2.76
N SER A 38 -14.50 13.31 -2.36
CA SER A 38 -15.47 12.45 -1.66
C SER A 38 -15.85 12.92 -0.26
N GLY A 39 -15.00 13.71 0.41
CA GLY A 39 -15.24 14.23 1.76
C GLY A 39 -15.07 13.24 2.91
N ALA A 40 -14.56 12.02 2.65
CA ALA A 40 -14.22 11.09 3.74
C ALA A 40 -12.95 11.54 4.48
N GLN A 41 -12.89 11.23 5.77
CA GLN A 41 -11.78 11.64 6.63
C GLN A 41 -10.52 10.78 6.42
N SER A 42 -10.68 9.52 5.99
CA SER A 42 -9.54 8.65 5.70
C SER A 42 -9.91 7.45 4.84
N TYR A 43 -8.91 6.86 4.18
CA TYR A 43 -9.01 5.75 3.25
C TYR A 43 -8.07 4.61 3.63
N PHE A 44 -8.57 3.38 3.54
CA PHE A 44 -7.70 2.21 3.46
C PHE A 44 -7.65 1.78 1.99
N VAL A 45 -6.48 1.92 1.37
CA VAL A 45 -6.32 1.75 -0.08
C VAL A 45 -5.74 0.38 -0.40
N ILE A 46 -6.33 -0.31 -1.36
CA ILE A 46 -5.84 -1.59 -1.88
C ILE A 46 -5.77 -1.46 -3.40
N ILE A 47 -4.58 -1.68 -3.97
CA ILE A 47 -4.35 -1.55 -5.42
C ILE A 47 -3.65 -2.80 -5.94
N ASP A 48 -4.15 -3.33 -7.04
CA ASP A 48 -3.51 -4.39 -7.81
C ASP A 48 -2.95 -3.80 -9.10
N GLU A 49 -1.72 -4.18 -9.47
CA GLU A 49 -1.01 -3.67 -10.65
C GLU A 49 -0.97 -2.12 -10.76
N PRO A 50 -0.48 -1.39 -9.74
CA PRO A 50 -0.39 0.08 -9.78
C PRO A 50 0.46 0.63 -10.94
N GLU A 51 1.31 -0.21 -11.55
CA GLU A 51 2.16 0.12 -12.70
C GLU A 51 1.43 0.13 -14.05
N LEU A 52 0.19 -0.35 -14.10
CA LEU A 52 -0.49 -0.60 -15.37
C LEU A 52 -0.70 0.72 -16.12
N SER A 53 -0.22 0.75 -17.37
CA SER A 53 -0.40 1.89 -18.29
C SER A 53 0.24 3.21 -17.83
N ILE A 54 1.19 3.21 -16.89
CA ILE A 54 1.93 4.40 -16.46
C ILE A 54 3.45 4.23 -16.68
N SER A 55 4.15 5.34 -16.95
CA SER A 55 5.60 5.30 -17.22
C SER A 55 6.43 5.08 -15.95
N VAL A 56 7.66 4.57 -16.10
CA VAL A 56 8.57 4.27 -14.97
C VAL A 56 8.74 5.44 -13.98
N PRO A 57 8.94 6.70 -14.42
CA PRO A 57 9.03 7.82 -13.47
C PRO A 57 7.78 8.03 -12.62
N TRP A 58 6.60 7.72 -13.16
CA TRP A 58 5.34 7.75 -12.41
C TRP A 58 5.22 6.55 -11.47
N GLN A 59 5.64 5.36 -11.89
CA GLN A 59 5.66 4.15 -11.03
C GLN A 59 6.45 4.41 -9.74
N GLN A 60 7.62 5.04 -9.86
CA GLN A 60 8.49 5.35 -8.71
C GLN A 60 7.87 6.33 -7.70
N ARG A 61 6.83 7.10 -8.07
CA ARG A 61 6.23 8.13 -7.21
C ARG A 61 4.81 7.81 -6.78
N PHE A 62 4.06 7.09 -7.60
CA PHE A 62 2.60 6.97 -7.47
C PHE A 62 2.13 6.55 -6.07
N LEU A 63 2.70 5.48 -5.50
CA LEU A 63 2.30 5.03 -4.16
C LEU A 63 2.80 5.95 -3.04
N GLN A 64 3.94 6.62 -3.23
CA GLN A 64 4.45 7.61 -2.27
C GLN A 64 3.53 8.82 -2.24
N ASP A 65 3.17 9.36 -3.41
CA ASP A 65 2.25 10.49 -3.55
C ASP A 65 0.91 10.20 -2.86
N LEU A 66 0.43 8.95 -2.95
CA LEU A 66 -0.81 8.52 -2.31
C LEU A 66 -0.71 8.48 -0.77
N ILE A 67 0.42 8.05 -0.21
CA ILE A 67 0.68 8.11 1.24
C ILE A 67 0.83 9.56 1.71
N GLU A 68 1.52 10.39 0.93
CA GLU A 68 1.77 11.80 1.23
C GLU A 68 0.50 12.65 1.28
N THR A 69 -0.61 12.17 0.71
CA THR A 69 -1.93 12.83 0.88
C THR A 69 -2.35 12.97 2.34
N GLN A 70 -1.81 12.15 3.25
CA GLN A 70 -2.25 12.02 4.66
C GLN A 70 -3.72 11.64 4.82
N LEU A 71 -4.40 11.29 3.72
CA LEU A 71 -5.77 10.81 3.71
C LEU A 71 -5.84 9.28 3.73
N CYS A 72 -4.70 8.59 3.64
CA CYS A 72 -4.64 7.14 3.71
C CYS A 72 -4.27 6.66 5.12
N THR A 73 -5.13 5.89 5.77
CA THR A 73 -4.82 5.17 7.02
C THR A 73 -4.03 3.89 6.78
N GLY A 74 -4.03 3.39 5.56
CA GLY A 74 -3.21 2.26 5.13
C GLY A 74 -3.24 2.08 3.62
N LEU A 75 -2.21 1.39 3.11
CA LEU A 75 -2.04 1.07 1.70
C LEU A 75 -1.53 -0.37 1.57
N ILE A 76 -2.19 -1.17 0.75
CA ILE A 76 -1.71 -2.47 0.28
C ILE A 76 -1.61 -2.40 -1.24
N ALA A 77 -0.45 -2.77 -1.78
CA ALA A 77 -0.25 -2.88 -3.21
C ALA A 77 0.31 -4.25 -3.57
N VAL A 78 -0.17 -4.82 -4.67
CA VAL A 78 0.42 -6.00 -5.32
C VAL A 78 0.91 -5.55 -6.68
N THR A 79 2.16 -5.86 -7.00
CA THR A 79 2.84 -5.35 -8.20
C THR A 79 3.85 -6.37 -8.71
N HIS A 80 4.03 -6.41 -10.02
CA HIS A 80 5.11 -7.12 -10.70
C HIS A 80 6.28 -6.19 -11.06
N SER A 81 6.08 -4.88 -10.97
CA SER A 81 7.09 -3.87 -11.27
C SER A 81 8.01 -3.60 -10.06
N PRO A 82 9.34 -3.78 -10.21
CA PRO A 82 10.27 -3.42 -9.14
C PRO A 82 10.37 -1.91 -8.93
N PHE A 83 9.97 -1.11 -9.93
CA PHE A 83 10.09 0.34 -9.89
C PHE A 83 9.11 0.99 -8.90
N ILE A 84 8.00 0.32 -8.57
CA ILE A 84 6.96 0.81 -7.66
C ILE A 84 7.51 1.06 -6.24
N PHE A 85 8.45 0.21 -5.80
CA PHE A 85 9.03 0.25 -4.46
C PHE A 85 10.54 0.55 -4.46
N GLU A 86 11.10 1.01 -5.58
CA GLU A 86 12.50 1.45 -5.68
C GLU A 86 12.70 2.84 -5.06
N ASN A 87 12.26 2.98 -3.81
CA ASN A 87 12.22 4.22 -3.04
C ASN A 87 12.05 3.87 -1.53
N GLU A 88 11.52 4.78 -0.72
CA GLU A 88 11.28 4.60 0.72
C GLU A 88 10.34 3.42 1.05
N LEU A 89 9.56 2.92 0.07
CA LEU A 89 8.67 1.77 0.22
C LEU A 89 9.39 0.42 0.19
N SER A 90 10.67 0.40 -0.20
CA SER A 90 11.49 -0.82 -0.21
C SER A 90 11.50 -1.52 1.15
N ALA A 91 11.51 -0.77 2.26
CA ALA A 91 11.48 -1.31 3.62
C ALA A 91 10.17 -2.03 3.99
N PHE A 92 9.08 -1.77 3.26
CA PHE A 92 7.75 -2.33 3.51
C PHE A 92 7.37 -3.42 2.49
N THR A 93 8.31 -3.81 1.62
CA THR A 93 8.04 -4.76 0.54
C THR A 93 8.41 -6.18 0.95
N LEU A 94 7.51 -7.12 0.68
CA LEU A 94 7.75 -8.55 0.86
C LEU A 94 7.41 -9.31 -0.41
N PRO A 95 8.25 -10.28 -0.82
CA PRO A 95 7.87 -11.18 -1.90
C PRO A 95 6.68 -12.03 -1.48
N VAL A 96 5.76 -12.27 -2.41
CA VAL A 96 4.53 -13.06 -2.19
C VAL A 96 4.83 -14.46 -1.62
N SER A 97 5.98 -15.03 -1.97
CA SER A 97 6.46 -16.32 -1.47
C SER A 97 6.73 -16.35 0.05
N LEU A 98 7.04 -15.20 0.66
CA LEU A 98 7.20 -15.09 2.12
C LEU A 98 5.86 -14.85 2.83
N VAL A 99 4.93 -14.15 2.18
CA VAL A 99 3.58 -13.85 2.72
C VAL A 99 2.71 -15.11 2.78
N SER A 100 2.86 -16.02 1.81
CA SER A 100 2.06 -17.24 1.68
C SER A 100 2.50 -18.39 2.60
N ARG A 101 3.56 -18.20 3.41
CA ARG A 101 3.96 -19.20 4.40
C ARG A 101 2.98 -19.16 5.58
N PRO A 102 2.27 -20.26 5.90
CA PRO A 102 1.49 -20.29 7.12
C PRO A 102 2.42 -20.05 8.30
N ALA A 103 2.01 -19.20 9.24
CA ALA A 103 2.69 -19.05 10.52
C ALA A 103 2.93 -20.46 11.06
N LYS A 104 4.20 -20.81 11.33
CA LYS A 104 4.57 -22.10 11.93
C LYS A 104 3.60 -22.33 13.09
N ALA A 105 2.77 -23.37 13.00
CA ALA A 105 1.90 -23.75 14.11
C ALA A 105 2.80 -23.85 15.34
N ALA A 106 2.54 -23.03 16.34
CA ALA A 106 3.24 -23.11 17.61
C ALA A 106 2.97 -24.51 18.16
N THR A 107 3.93 -25.43 17.97
CA THR A 107 3.89 -26.73 18.61
C THR A 107 3.87 -26.44 20.11
N PRO A 108 2.83 -26.84 20.86
CA PRO A 108 2.83 -26.61 22.29
C PRO A 108 4.01 -27.39 22.87
N GLU A 109 4.98 -26.66 23.40
CA GLU A 109 6.09 -27.19 24.17
C GLU A 109 5.47 -28.07 25.27
N ARG A 110 5.75 -29.38 25.24
CA ARG A 110 5.26 -30.33 26.22
C ARG A 110 5.72 -29.86 27.60
N LEU A 111 4.78 -29.40 28.43
CA LEU A 111 4.98 -29.22 29.86
C LEU A 111 5.56 -30.52 30.45
N PRO A 112 6.64 -30.46 31.25
CA PRO A 112 7.18 -31.65 31.89
C PRO A 112 6.11 -32.27 32.81
N GLU A 113 5.85 -33.56 32.63
CA GLU A 113 4.94 -34.34 33.47
C GLU A 113 5.33 -34.18 34.94
N LYS A 114 4.47 -33.53 35.72
CA LYS A 114 4.60 -33.55 37.18
C LYS A 114 4.36 -34.98 37.66
N GLU A 115 5.39 -35.60 38.22
CA GLU A 115 5.28 -36.88 38.93
C GLU A 115 4.17 -36.81 39.99
N ARG A 116 3.20 -37.74 39.91
CA ARG A 116 2.13 -37.86 40.90
C ARG A 116 2.69 -38.42 42.21
N PRO A 117 2.26 -37.93 43.38
CA PRO A 117 2.68 -38.50 44.66
C PRO A 117 2.06 -39.88 44.87
N LYS A 118 2.89 -40.87 45.25
CA LYS A 118 2.46 -42.23 45.59
C LYS A 118 1.57 -42.22 46.84
N GLY A 119 0.27 -42.46 46.66
CA GLY A 119 -0.69 -42.63 47.74
C GLY A 119 -0.42 -43.89 48.56
N LYS A 120 -0.26 -43.71 49.88
CA LYS A 120 -0.22 -44.78 50.90
C LYS A 120 -1.48 -45.65 50.82
N ARG A 121 -1.32 -46.95 50.55
CA ARG A 121 -2.38 -47.95 50.77
C ARG A 121 -2.51 -48.21 52.27
N LYS A 122 -3.60 -47.73 52.87
CA LYS A 122 -4.02 -48.14 54.22
C LYS A 122 -4.83 -49.42 54.08
N GLY A 123 -4.19 -50.56 54.36
CA GLY A 123 -4.83 -51.87 54.43
C GLY A 123 -5.79 -51.93 55.63
N ARG A 124 -7.00 -52.40 55.37
CA ARG A 124 -8.07 -52.63 56.34
C ARG A 124 -8.09 -54.13 56.65
N ARG A 125 -7.68 -54.51 57.85
CA ARG A 125 -8.19 -55.61 58.69
C ARG A 125 -7.37 -55.69 59.96
#